data_AF-A0A4Q3CQS6-F1
#
_entry.id   AF-A0A4Q3CQS6-F1
#
_cell.length_a   1.000
_cell.length_b   1.000
_cell.length_c   1.000
_cell.angle_alpha   90.00
_cell.angle_beta   90.00
_cell.angle_gamma   90.00
#
_symmetry.space_group_name_H-M   'P 1'
#
loop_
_entity.id
_entity.type
_entity.pdbx_description
1 polymer ?
#
loop_
_entity_poly.entity_id
_entity_poly.type
_entity_poly.pdbx_seq_one_letter_code
_entity_poly.pdbx_strand_id
1 'polypeptide(L)'
;MPVEVKDMTLDKVAIGPVSARVYQGAEFAKGAPIVVFFGGGAFLDQGPADCPVAHTLASIGAIVVVPDYITPMGSAFPKPLEVGFSIFSYLANKRAGLGDRKSLLLVGGEEAGGNVAAAVALKARDHFAKELDGQVLLSPMVDAFMGSASMREADAIGMRARWAEGWSQYLSAGVCHPYAAPCLCSRMAGVAPTLLLTANDDPLRDEAIGYA
;
A
#
# COMPACT_ATOMS: atom_id res chain seq x y z
N MET A 1 10.06 -20.13 7.71
CA MET A 1 11.46 -19.86 8.14
C MET A 1 11.43 -18.85 9.29
N PRO A 2 12.40 -18.82 10.22
CA PRO A 2 12.45 -17.76 11.23
C PRO A 2 12.58 -16.40 10.52
N VAL A 3 11.74 -15.45 10.95
CA VAL A 3 11.70 -14.09 10.40
C VAL A 3 12.40 -13.17 11.38
N GLU A 4 13.38 -12.44 10.87
CA GLU A 4 14.01 -11.33 11.58
C GLU A 4 13.22 -10.05 11.31
N VAL A 5 12.95 -9.29 12.38
CA VAL A 5 12.21 -8.03 12.33
C VAL A 5 13.12 -6.92 12.83
N LYS A 6 13.30 -5.87 12.03
CA LYS A 6 14.18 -4.74 12.33
C LYS A 6 13.48 -3.43 12.01
N ASP A 7 13.51 -2.49 12.95
CA ASP A 7 13.15 -1.11 12.67
C ASP A 7 14.34 -0.37 12.04
N MET A 8 14.09 0.42 11.01
CA MET A 8 15.09 1.23 10.32
C MET A 8 14.50 2.54 9.79
N THR A 9 15.39 3.46 9.41
CA THR A 9 15.00 4.72 8.77
C THR A 9 15.47 4.71 7.32
N LEU A 10 14.55 4.92 6.39
CA LEU A 10 14.83 5.16 4.98
C LEU A 10 15.22 6.64 4.81
N ASP A 11 16.51 6.94 4.91
CA ASP A 11 17.09 8.28 4.95
C ASP A 11 17.24 8.94 3.56
N LYS A 12 17.22 8.14 2.49
CA LYS A 12 17.52 8.55 1.11
C LYS A 12 16.29 8.75 0.23
N VAL A 13 15.09 8.75 0.81
CA VAL A 13 13.87 9.03 0.07
C VAL A 13 13.69 10.55 -0.08
N ALA A 14 13.14 10.99 -1.21
CA ALA A 14 13.17 12.41 -1.62
C ALA A 14 12.42 13.36 -0.67
N ILE A 15 11.44 12.84 0.08
CA ILE A 15 10.62 13.61 1.03
C ILE A 15 11.26 13.75 2.42
N GLY A 16 12.45 13.18 2.64
CA GLY A 16 13.11 13.13 3.94
C GLY A 16 12.94 11.77 4.64
N PRO A 17 13.49 11.61 5.86
CA PRO A 17 13.56 10.31 6.52
C PRO A 17 12.17 9.69 6.78
N VAL A 18 12.01 8.41 6.44
CA VAL A 18 10.79 7.64 6.73
C VAL A 18 11.13 6.44 7.60
N SER A 19 10.50 6.34 8.77
CA SER A 19 10.60 5.16 9.63
C SER A 19 9.93 3.98 8.96
N ALA A 20 10.54 2.80 9.04
CA ALA A 20 9.98 1.57 8.50
C ALA A 20 10.39 0.37 9.35
N ARG A 21 9.53 -0.64 9.38
CA ARG A 21 9.84 -1.96 9.91
C ARG A 21 10.10 -2.91 8.76
N VAL A 22 11.21 -3.63 8.80
CA VAL A 22 11.60 -4.60 7.79
C VAL A 22 11.51 -6.01 8.35
N TYR A 23 10.78 -6.85 7.63
CA TYR A 23 10.64 -8.27 7.88
C TYR A 23 11.45 -9.03 6.84
N GLN A 24 12.35 -9.91 7.28
CA GLN A 24 13.22 -10.68 6.41
C GLN A 24 13.43 -12.10 6.95
N GLY A 25 13.29 -13.12 6.10
CA GLY A 25 13.64 -14.49 6.48
C GLY A 25 15.15 -14.65 6.73
N ALA A 26 15.53 -15.47 7.72
CA ALA A 26 16.93 -15.64 8.13
C ALA A 26 17.87 -16.16 7.02
N GLU A 27 17.35 -16.91 6.05
CA GLU A 27 18.06 -17.28 4.83
C GLU A 27 17.36 -16.60 3.64
N PHE A 28 17.88 -15.47 3.17
CA PHE A 28 17.36 -14.85 1.96
C PHE A 28 18.16 -15.34 0.75
N ALA A 29 17.45 -15.92 -0.23
CA ALA A 29 18.06 -16.30 -1.49
C ALA A 29 18.50 -15.07 -2.27
N LYS A 30 19.51 -15.22 -3.13
CA LYS A 30 19.84 -14.23 -4.15
C LYS A 30 18.59 -13.96 -4.99
N GLY A 31 18.20 -12.70 -5.13
CA GLY A 31 17.02 -12.26 -5.87
C GLY A 31 15.72 -12.23 -5.06
N ALA A 32 15.78 -12.26 -3.71
CA ALA A 32 14.59 -12.14 -2.86
C ALA A 32 13.71 -10.94 -3.27
N PRO A 33 12.39 -11.11 -3.48
CA PRO A 33 11.49 -10.01 -3.80
C PRO A 33 11.44 -8.97 -2.68
N ILE A 34 11.38 -7.70 -3.04
CA ILE A 34 11.17 -6.59 -2.11
C ILE A 34 9.70 -6.18 -2.22
N VAL A 35 8.99 -6.16 -1.09
CA VAL A 35 7.59 -5.74 -1.01
C VAL A 35 7.50 -4.52 -0.12
N VAL A 36 7.04 -3.38 -0.66
CA VAL A 36 6.65 -2.23 0.17
C VAL A 36 5.19 -2.42 0.55
N PHE A 37 4.92 -2.78 1.81
CA PHE A 37 3.58 -3.10 2.29
C PHE A 37 3.04 -1.98 3.18
N PHE A 38 2.00 -1.30 2.72
CA PHE A 38 1.34 -0.22 3.44
C PHE A 38 0.24 -0.79 4.35
N GLY A 39 0.33 -0.51 5.66
CA GLY A 39 -0.69 -0.92 6.62
C GLY A 39 -2.01 -0.16 6.44
N GLY A 40 -3.11 -0.73 6.92
CA GLY A 40 -4.42 -0.07 6.94
C GLY A 40 -4.53 1.00 8.03
N GLY A 41 -5.75 1.20 8.53
CA GLY A 41 -6.08 2.13 9.60
C GLY A 41 -6.87 3.36 9.14
N ALA A 42 -7.59 3.26 8.02
CA ALA A 42 -8.43 4.31 7.45
C ALA A 42 -7.70 5.65 7.22
N PHE A 43 -6.38 5.65 6.99
CA PHE A 43 -5.52 6.85 6.97
C PHE A 43 -5.42 7.63 8.30
N LEU A 44 -5.96 7.08 9.39
CA LEU A 44 -5.98 7.68 10.73
C LEU A 44 -4.82 7.17 11.58
N ASP A 45 -4.50 5.87 11.47
CA ASP A 45 -3.45 5.24 12.25
C ASP A 45 -2.05 5.65 11.75
N GLN A 46 -1.08 5.69 12.66
CA GLN A 46 0.29 6.17 12.42
C GLN A 46 1.33 5.13 12.85
N GLY A 47 2.53 5.22 12.24
CA GLY A 47 3.67 4.41 12.63
C GLY A 47 3.69 3.02 11.98
N PRO A 48 4.86 2.35 12.00
CA PRO A 48 4.95 0.98 11.55
C PRO A 48 4.31 0.05 12.59
N ALA A 49 3.18 -0.55 12.26
CA ALA A 49 2.50 -1.54 13.10
C ALA A 49 3.10 -2.95 12.90
N ASP A 50 2.80 -3.85 13.84
CA ASP A 50 3.05 -5.27 13.58
C ASP A 50 2.14 -5.75 12.44
N CYS A 51 2.71 -6.46 11.48
CA CYS A 51 2.05 -6.84 10.24
C CYS A 51 2.18 -8.35 9.99
N PRO A 52 1.14 -9.15 10.33
CA PRO A 52 1.13 -10.59 10.09
C PRO A 52 1.33 -10.98 8.63
N VAL A 53 0.85 -10.14 7.71
CA VAL A 53 1.06 -10.32 6.26
C VAL A 53 2.54 -10.17 5.90
N ALA A 54 3.21 -9.14 6.43
CA ALA A 54 4.64 -8.94 6.22
C ALA A 54 5.46 -10.10 6.78
N HIS A 55 5.11 -10.59 7.97
CA HIS A 55 5.74 -11.78 8.55
C HIS A 55 5.51 -13.02 7.66
N THR A 56 4.30 -13.23 7.15
CA THR A 56 3.98 -14.37 6.29
C THR A 56 4.78 -14.33 4.98
N LEU A 57 4.78 -13.19 4.30
CA LEU A 57 5.56 -12.98 3.07
C LEU A 57 7.07 -13.14 3.31
N ALA A 58 7.58 -12.62 4.42
CA ALA A 58 8.99 -12.79 4.78
C ALA A 58 9.33 -14.26 5.09
N SER A 59 8.42 -15.00 5.71
CA SER A 59 8.62 -16.41 6.06
C SER A 59 8.76 -17.35 4.85
N ILE A 60 8.31 -16.89 3.67
CA ILE A 60 8.41 -17.58 2.38
C ILE A 60 9.47 -16.97 1.45
N GLY A 61 10.29 -16.03 1.93
CA GLY A 61 11.49 -15.55 1.24
C GLY A 61 11.43 -14.14 0.66
N ALA A 62 10.42 -13.32 0.99
CA ALA A 62 10.41 -11.90 0.64
C ALA A 62 11.15 -11.03 1.68
N ILE A 63 11.56 -9.84 1.25
CA ILE A 63 11.95 -8.73 2.12
C ILE A 63 10.78 -7.76 2.14
N VAL A 64 10.13 -7.60 3.28
CA VAL A 64 8.93 -6.75 3.38
C VAL A 64 9.25 -5.49 4.18
N VAL A 65 9.02 -4.34 3.58
CA VAL A 65 9.18 -3.03 4.18
C VAL A 65 7.79 -2.49 4.52
N VAL A 66 7.52 -2.28 5.80
CA VAL A 66 6.29 -1.66 6.30
C VAL A 66 6.61 -0.24 6.75
N PRO A 67 6.38 0.79 5.92
CA PRO A 67 6.73 2.16 6.25
C PRO A 67 5.66 2.87 7.07
N ASP A 68 6.08 3.83 7.88
CA ASP A 68 5.21 4.89 8.39
C ASP A 68 4.95 5.91 7.27
N TYR A 69 3.86 5.72 6.56
CA TYR A 69 3.51 6.55 5.41
C TYR A 69 2.59 7.73 5.75
N ILE A 70 2.21 7.89 7.03
CA ILE A 70 1.33 8.98 7.50
C ILE A 70 2.13 10.06 8.24
N THR A 71 2.94 9.70 9.23
CA THR A 71 3.63 10.69 10.09
C THR A 71 4.50 11.70 9.33
N PRO A 72 5.28 11.32 8.30
CA PRO A 72 6.25 12.24 7.68
C PRO A 72 5.63 13.51 7.08
N MET A 73 4.40 13.41 6.56
CA MET A 73 3.76 14.51 5.84
C MET A 73 2.31 14.78 6.32
N GLY A 74 1.70 13.84 7.03
CA GLY A 74 0.30 13.82 7.42
C GLY A 74 -0.58 13.01 6.45
N SER A 75 -1.84 12.82 6.82
CA SER A 75 -2.76 11.90 6.13
C SER A 75 -3.59 12.52 5.00
N ALA A 76 -3.55 13.83 4.77
CA ALA A 76 -4.30 14.42 3.64
C ALA A 76 -3.66 14.05 2.29
N PHE A 77 -4.45 13.65 1.29
CA PHE A 77 -4.02 13.46 -0.08
C PHE A 77 -3.36 14.74 -0.64
N PRO A 78 -2.24 14.64 -1.41
CA PRO A 78 -1.57 13.43 -1.88
C PRO A 78 -0.47 12.91 -0.95
N LYS A 79 -0.38 13.38 0.29
CA LYS A 79 0.83 13.19 1.11
C LYS A 79 1.16 11.71 1.41
N PRO A 80 0.20 10.83 1.81
CA PRO A 80 0.46 9.40 1.97
C PRO A 80 1.02 8.74 0.70
N LEU A 81 0.45 9.09 -0.45
CA LEU A 81 0.92 8.64 -1.76
C LEU A 81 2.34 9.14 -2.06
N GLU A 82 2.66 10.40 -1.78
CA GLU A 82 4.00 10.93 -2.04
C GLU A 82 5.07 10.24 -1.18
N VAL A 83 4.74 9.87 0.06
CA VAL A 83 5.62 9.04 0.90
C VAL A 83 5.85 7.67 0.25
N GLY A 84 4.76 6.95 -0.07
CA GLY A 84 4.85 5.61 -0.68
C GLY A 84 5.58 5.62 -2.03
N PHE A 85 5.28 6.60 -2.87
CA PHE A 85 5.90 6.76 -4.18
C PHE A 85 7.38 7.13 -4.08
N SER A 86 7.78 7.90 -3.07
CA SER A 86 9.19 8.23 -2.83
C SER A 86 10.00 7.02 -2.40
N ILE A 87 9.42 6.14 -1.57
CA ILE A 87 10.04 4.85 -1.19
C ILE A 87 10.18 3.96 -2.41
N PHE A 88 9.09 3.79 -3.19
CA PHE A 88 9.10 3.02 -4.42
C PHE A 88 10.18 3.54 -5.39
N SER A 89 10.21 4.84 -5.65
CA SER A 89 11.17 5.46 -6.59
C SER A 89 12.61 5.27 -6.14
N TYR A 90 12.88 5.35 -4.84
CA TYR A 90 14.21 5.05 -4.29
C TYR A 90 14.60 3.59 -4.54
N LEU A 91 13.69 2.65 -4.28
CA LEU A 91 13.96 1.22 -4.44
C LEU A 91 14.06 0.82 -5.92
N ALA A 92 13.24 1.38 -6.81
CA ALA A 92 13.33 1.17 -8.25
C ALA A 92 14.73 1.49 -8.78
N ASN A 93 15.31 2.61 -8.31
CA ASN A 93 16.67 3.01 -8.68
C ASN A 93 17.77 2.23 -7.94
N LYS A 94 17.50 1.70 -6.74
CA LYS A 94 18.52 1.11 -5.87
C LYS A 94 18.05 -0.08 -5.02
N ARG A 95 17.59 -1.15 -5.69
CA ARG A 95 17.13 -2.41 -5.05
C ARG A 95 18.17 -3.07 -4.14
N ALA A 96 19.46 -2.98 -4.52
CA ALA A 96 20.58 -3.59 -3.79
C ALA A 96 20.85 -3.01 -2.39
N GLY A 97 20.13 -1.97 -1.97
CA GLY A 97 20.18 -1.49 -0.59
C GLY A 97 19.41 -2.39 0.40
N LEU A 98 18.44 -3.16 -0.08
CA LEU A 98 17.65 -4.10 0.73
C LEU A 98 17.77 -5.53 0.20
N GLY A 99 17.57 -5.73 -1.11
CA GLY A 99 17.74 -7.01 -1.79
C GLY A 99 18.98 -7.00 -2.68
N ASP A 100 18.81 -7.40 -3.94
CA ASP A 100 19.85 -7.26 -4.96
C ASP A 100 19.33 -6.54 -6.21
N ARG A 101 20.19 -6.38 -7.23
CA ARG A 101 19.85 -5.65 -8.46
C ARG A 101 18.76 -6.33 -9.31
N LYS A 102 18.48 -7.62 -9.08
CA LYS A 102 17.52 -8.43 -9.81
C LYS A 102 16.28 -8.78 -8.98
N SER A 103 16.25 -8.42 -7.69
CA SER A 103 15.07 -8.55 -6.84
C SER A 103 13.86 -7.96 -7.53
N LEU A 104 12.75 -8.69 -7.57
CA LEU A 104 11.46 -8.12 -7.97
C LEU A 104 11.07 -7.01 -6.98
N LEU A 105 10.42 -5.96 -7.45
CA LEU A 105 9.90 -4.88 -6.64
C LEU A 105 8.38 -4.87 -6.73
N LEU A 106 7.74 -5.09 -5.59
CA LEU A 106 6.29 -5.11 -5.45
C LEU A 106 5.85 -4.05 -4.45
N VAL A 107 4.61 -3.60 -4.61
CA VAL A 107 3.88 -2.84 -3.59
C VAL A 107 2.73 -3.68 -3.10
N GLY A 108 2.29 -3.46 -1.87
CA GLY A 108 1.07 -4.05 -1.39
C GLY A 108 0.50 -3.26 -0.24
N GLY A 109 -0.70 -3.62 0.16
CA GLY A 109 -1.29 -3.03 1.35
C GLY A 109 -2.66 -3.57 1.62
N GLU A 110 -3.14 -3.28 2.82
CA GLU A 110 -4.48 -3.63 3.27
C GLU A 110 -5.32 -2.37 3.47
N GLU A 111 -6.61 -2.43 3.14
CA GLU A 111 -7.56 -1.35 3.43
C GLU A 111 -7.05 0.02 2.91
N ALA A 112 -6.83 1.02 3.76
CA ALA A 112 -6.26 2.32 3.36
C ALA A 112 -4.84 2.22 2.80
N GLY A 113 -4.03 1.28 3.30
CA GLY A 113 -2.73 0.97 2.70
C GLY A 113 -2.86 0.34 1.32
N GLY A 114 -3.93 -0.44 1.08
CA GLY A 114 -4.30 -0.94 -0.24
C GLY A 114 -4.60 0.18 -1.23
N ASN A 115 -5.25 1.26 -0.79
CA ASN A 115 -5.43 2.49 -1.58
C ASN A 115 -4.08 3.09 -2.00
N VAL A 116 -3.16 3.28 -1.04
CA VAL A 116 -1.83 3.84 -1.29
C VAL A 116 -1.04 2.95 -2.24
N ALA A 117 -1.07 1.63 -2.06
CA ALA A 117 -0.41 0.68 -2.95
C ALA A 117 -0.92 0.78 -4.40
N ALA A 118 -2.24 0.80 -4.59
CA ALA A 118 -2.87 0.96 -5.89
C ALA A 118 -2.51 2.32 -6.53
N ALA A 119 -2.55 3.40 -5.74
CA ALA A 119 -2.16 4.73 -6.19
C ALA A 119 -0.68 4.82 -6.60
N VAL A 120 0.22 4.18 -5.83
CA VAL A 120 1.63 4.05 -6.20
C VAL A 120 1.79 3.26 -7.49
N ALA A 121 1.02 2.19 -7.71
CA ALA A 121 1.07 1.41 -8.95
C ALA A 121 0.61 2.23 -10.17
N LEU A 122 -0.46 3.00 -10.03
CA LEU A 122 -0.94 3.93 -11.07
C LEU A 122 0.11 5.00 -11.39
N LYS A 123 0.73 5.59 -10.37
CA LYS A 123 1.78 6.60 -10.53
C LYS A 123 3.09 6.00 -11.07
N ALA A 124 3.44 4.78 -10.68
CA ALA A 124 4.60 4.05 -11.20
C ALA A 124 4.44 3.75 -12.69
N ARG A 125 3.26 3.35 -13.15
CA ARG A 125 2.97 3.22 -14.59
C ARG A 125 3.27 4.54 -15.34
N ASP A 126 2.94 5.67 -14.74
CA ASP A 126 3.03 6.98 -15.41
C ASP A 126 4.43 7.59 -15.40
N HIS A 127 5.27 7.22 -14.44
CA HIS A 127 6.60 7.83 -14.24
C HIS A 127 7.79 6.85 -14.27
N PHE A 128 7.55 5.56 -14.03
CA PHE A 128 8.54 4.49 -13.88
C PHE A 128 8.06 3.21 -14.56
N ALA A 129 7.61 3.34 -15.81
CA ALA A 129 7.04 2.22 -16.56
C ALA A 129 7.99 1.01 -16.54
N LYS A 130 7.45 -0.15 -16.16
CA LYS A 130 8.14 -1.46 -16.03
C LYS A 130 9.07 -1.64 -14.83
N GLU A 131 9.16 -0.67 -13.92
CA GLU A 131 9.96 -0.86 -12.70
C GLU A 131 9.19 -1.54 -11.56
N LEU A 132 7.86 -1.45 -11.57
CA LEU A 132 7.02 -2.17 -10.62
C LEU A 132 6.61 -3.53 -11.20
N ASP A 133 7.03 -4.61 -10.52
CA ASP A 133 6.84 -5.98 -10.98
C ASP A 133 5.45 -6.55 -10.61
N GLY A 134 4.79 -5.98 -9.60
CA GLY A 134 3.42 -6.36 -9.22
C GLY A 134 2.86 -5.57 -8.04
N GLN A 135 1.56 -5.74 -7.79
CA GLN A 135 0.87 -5.20 -6.62
C GLN A 135 0.00 -6.26 -5.93
N VAL A 136 -0.04 -6.25 -4.59
CA VAL A 136 -0.86 -7.15 -3.76
C VAL A 136 -1.80 -6.32 -2.89
N LEU A 137 -3.09 -6.39 -3.16
CA LEU A 137 -4.12 -5.56 -2.52
C LEU A 137 -5.06 -6.42 -1.68
N LEU A 138 -5.15 -6.14 -0.38
CA LEU A 138 -6.03 -6.84 0.55
C LEU A 138 -7.17 -5.91 0.96
N SER A 139 -8.40 -6.22 0.55
CA SER A 139 -9.60 -5.43 0.85
C SER A 139 -9.36 -3.92 0.68
N PRO A 140 -8.86 -3.45 -0.49
CA PRO A 140 -8.35 -2.10 -0.61
C PRO A 140 -9.49 -1.05 -0.57
N MET A 141 -9.28 0.02 0.20
CA MET A 141 -10.23 1.12 0.39
C MET A 141 -10.17 2.08 -0.81
N VAL A 142 -10.87 1.80 -1.91
CA VAL A 142 -10.64 2.47 -3.21
C VAL A 142 -11.75 3.41 -3.68
N ASP A 143 -12.96 3.34 -3.11
CA ASP A 143 -14.09 4.18 -3.46
C ASP A 143 -14.52 5.12 -2.31
N ALA A 144 -14.26 6.41 -2.50
CA ALA A 144 -14.63 7.45 -1.56
C ALA A 144 -16.14 7.70 -1.46
N PHE A 145 -16.95 7.21 -2.41
CA PHE A 145 -18.40 7.37 -2.36
C PHE A 145 -19.05 6.46 -1.30
N MET A 146 -18.42 5.35 -0.95
CA MET A 146 -18.89 4.40 0.08
C MET A 146 -20.36 3.94 -0.16
N GLY A 147 -20.76 3.86 -1.43
CA GLY A 147 -22.14 3.64 -1.85
C GLY A 147 -22.46 2.22 -2.32
N SER A 148 -21.58 1.25 -2.07
CA SER A 148 -21.77 -0.14 -2.53
C SER A 148 -22.79 -0.92 -1.69
N ALA A 149 -23.21 -2.11 -2.16
CA ALA A 149 -24.13 -2.95 -1.40
C ALA A 149 -23.44 -3.53 -0.16
N SER A 150 -22.21 -4.03 -0.32
CA SER A 150 -21.39 -4.53 0.80
C SER A 150 -21.19 -3.47 1.90
N MET A 151 -20.94 -2.22 1.52
CA MET A 151 -20.78 -1.13 2.49
C MET A 151 -22.09 -0.82 3.22
N ARG A 152 -23.23 -0.80 2.52
CA ARG A 152 -24.54 -0.57 3.14
C ARG A 152 -24.93 -1.68 4.12
N GLU A 153 -24.64 -2.93 3.79
CA GLU A 153 -24.87 -4.07 4.69
C GLU A 153 -24.07 -3.93 5.98
N ALA A 154 -22.80 -3.52 5.88
CA ALA A 154 -21.93 -3.29 7.04
C ALA A 154 -22.28 -2.04 7.85
N ASP A 155 -22.83 -1.00 7.20
CA ASP A 155 -23.31 0.22 7.85
C ASP A 155 -24.45 -0.08 8.83
N ALA A 156 -25.25 -1.13 8.58
CA ALA A 156 -26.30 -1.58 9.49
C ALA A 156 -25.78 -1.97 10.89
N ILE A 157 -24.48 -2.26 11.02
CA ILE A 157 -23.79 -2.55 12.29
C ILE A 157 -22.69 -1.52 12.61
N GLY A 158 -22.66 -0.37 11.92
CA GLY A 158 -21.81 0.77 12.24
C GLY A 158 -20.37 0.72 11.73
N MET A 159 -20.00 -0.27 10.89
CA MET A 159 -18.61 -0.41 10.40
C MET A 159 -18.17 0.75 9.50
N ARG A 160 -19.11 1.46 8.88
CA ARG A 160 -18.86 2.57 7.95
C ARG A 160 -18.20 3.79 8.61
N ALA A 161 -18.47 4.04 9.90
CA ALA A 161 -18.12 5.30 10.55
C ALA A 161 -16.61 5.61 10.49
N ARG A 162 -15.76 4.60 10.75
CA ARG A 162 -14.30 4.75 10.74
C ARG A 162 -13.76 5.11 9.35
N TRP A 163 -14.26 4.45 8.31
CA TRP A 163 -13.83 4.74 6.93
C TRP A 163 -14.35 6.08 6.42
N ALA A 164 -15.55 6.50 6.85
CA ALA A 164 -16.07 7.82 6.52
C ALA A 164 -15.20 8.94 7.12
N GLU A 165 -14.78 8.78 8.38
CA GLU A 165 -13.80 9.67 9.02
C GLU A 165 -12.46 9.68 8.28
N GLY A 166 -11.96 8.49 7.94
CA GLY A 166 -10.73 8.31 7.17
C GLY A 166 -10.75 9.02 5.81
N TRP A 167 -11.81 8.81 5.02
CA TRP A 167 -12.01 9.49 3.74
C TRP A 167 -12.14 11.01 3.92
N SER A 168 -12.85 11.46 4.95
CA SER A 168 -12.97 12.89 5.25
C SER A 168 -11.62 13.54 5.55
N GLN A 169 -10.74 12.86 6.28
CA GLN A 169 -9.40 13.35 6.57
C GLN A 169 -8.47 13.27 5.35
N TYR A 170 -8.49 12.14 4.63
CA TYR A 170 -7.68 11.93 3.44
C TYR A 170 -8.05 12.91 2.31
N LEU A 171 -9.34 13.19 2.09
CA LEU A 171 -9.81 14.11 1.05
C LEU A 171 -10.10 15.52 1.57
N SER A 172 -9.59 15.90 2.74
CA SER A 172 -9.84 17.21 3.38
C SER A 172 -9.47 18.43 2.52
N ALA A 173 -8.62 18.26 1.50
CA ALA A 173 -8.30 19.30 0.52
C ALA A 173 -9.34 19.45 -0.62
N GLY A 174 -10.40 18.63 -0.64
CA GLY A 174 -11.49 18.69 -1.63
C GLY A 174 -11.14 18.14 -3.01
N VAL A 175 -10.03 17.41 -3.15
CA VAL A 175 -9.54 16.92 -4.44
C VAL A 175 -9.91 15.45 -4.64
N CYS A 176 -10.77 15.18 -5.62
CA CYS A 176 -11.01 13.83 -6.13
C CYS A 176 -10.09 13.59 -7.34
N HIS A 177 -9.00 12.85 -7.13
CA HIS A 177 -8.03 12.49 -8.17
C HIS A 177 -8.06 10.96 -8.39
N PRO A 178 -7.78 10.43 -9.60
CA PRO A 178 -7.67 8.99 -9.83
C PRO A 178 -6.58 8.28 -9.01
N TYR A 179 -5.69 9.02 -8.35
CA TYR A 179 -4.74 8.47 -7.39
C TYR A 179 -5.24 8.52 -5.94
N ALA A 180 -6.25 9.35 -5.66
CA ALA A 180 -6.89 9.40 -4.35
C ALA A 180 -7.95 8.30 -4.23
N ALA A 181 -8.74 8.11 -5.30
CA ALA A 181 -9.72 7.04 -5.44
C ALA A 181 -9.40 6.21 -6.70
N PRO A 182 -8.54 5.18 -6.58
CA PRO A 182 -8.08 4.37 -7.72
C PRO A 182 -9.19 3.77 -8.58
N CYS A 183 -10.37 3.49 -8.01
CA CYS A 183 -11.53 3.00 -8.76
C CYS A 183 -12.01 3.97 -9.85
N LEU A 184 -11.67 5.25 -9.76
CA LEU A 184 -12.04 6.26 -10.75
C LEU A 184 -11.05 6.34 -11.92
N CYS A 185 -9.96 5.56 -11.91
CA CYS A 185 -8.99 5.56 -12.98
C CYS A 185 -9.51 4.78 -14.19
N SER A 186 -9.79 5.48 -15.30
CA SER A 186 -10.29 4.83 -16.53
C SER A 186 -9.19 4.17 -17.37
N ARG A 187 -7.93 4.57 -17.18
CA ARG A 187 -6.78 3.99 -17.89
C ARG A 187 -6.11 3.00 -16.97
N MET A 188 -6.31 1.70 -17.20
CA MET A 188 -5.60 0.63 -16.46
C MET A 188 -4.51 -0.07 -17.29
N ALA A 189 -4.44 0.20 -18.60
CA ALA A 189 -3.42 -0.38 -19.46
C ALA A 189 -1.99 -0.03 -18.98
N GLY A 190 -1.16 -1.06 -18.78
CA GLY A 190 0.23 -0.92 -18.35
C GLY A 190 0.44 -0.77 -16.84
N VAL A 191 -0.63 -0.84 -16.04
CA VAL A 191 -0.50 -1.00 -14.58
C VAL A 191 0.14 -2.35 -14.27
N ALA A 192 0.94 -2.42 -13.20
CA ALA A 192 1.61 -3.64 -12.79
C ALA A 192 0.59 -4.76 -12.48
N PRO A 193 0.92 -6.04 -12.75
CA PRO A 193 0.05 -7.18 -12.46
C PRO A 193 -0.46 -7.15 -11.01
N THR A 194 -1.76 -7.40 -10.84
CA THR A 194 -2.44 -7.27 -9.55
C THR A 194 -2.88 -8.62 -9.02
N LEU A 195 -2.55 -8.89 -7.76
CA LEU A 195 -3.25 -9.85 -6.93
C LEU A 195 -4.16 -9.08 -5.98
N LEU A 196 -5.48 -9.23 -6.13
CA LEU A 196 -6.48 -8.61 -5.25
C LEU A 196 -7.21 -9.69 -4.45
N LEU A 197 -7.32 -9.49 -3.14
CA LEU A 197 -8.05 -10.36 -2.23
C LEU A 197 -9.15 -9.59 -1.51
N THR A 198 -10.32 -10.20 -1.40
CA THR A 198 -11.45 -9.73 -0.58
C THR A 198 -12.23 -10.96 -0.08
N ALA A 199 -13.18 -10.76 0.83
CA ALA A 199 -14.01 -11.80 1.42
C ALA A 199 -15.51 -11.53 1.19
N ASN A 200 -16.34 -12.55 1.40
CA ASN A 200 -17.79 -12.40 1.21
C ASN A 200 -18.43 -11.43 2.20
N ASP A 201 -17.89 -11.34 3.40
CA ASP A 201 -18.34 -10.49 4.52
C ASP A 201 -17.53 -9.18 4.64
N ASP A 202 -16.65 -8.89 3.67
CA ASP A 202 -15.86 -7.67 3.63
C ASP A 202 -16.73 -6.47 3.18
N PRO A 203 -16.84 -5.39 3.97
CA PRO A 203 -17.58 -4.20 3.56
C PRO A 203 -17.00 -3.50 2.32
N LEU A 204 -15.69 -3.66 2.07
CA LEU A 204 -14.95 -3.11 0.93
C LEU A 204 -15.00 -4.05 -0.30
N ARG A 205 -15.73 -5.18 -0.22
CA ARG A 205 -15.79 -6.21 -1.27
C ARG A 205 -16.18 -5.67 -2.64
N ASP A 206 -17.30 -4.96 -2.71
CA ASP A 206 -17.85 -4.55 -4.00
C ASP A 206 -16.94 -3.51 -4.69
N GLU A 207 -16.30 -2.60 -3.94
CA GLU A 207 -15.35 -1.63 -4.50
C GLU A 207 -14.04 -2.31 -4.95
N ALA A 208 -13.59 -3.33 -4.20
CA ALA A 208 -12.42 -4.12 -4.55
C ALA A 208 -12.66 -4.94 -5.83
N ILE A 209 -13.83 -5.56 -5.97
CA ILE A 209 -14.24 -6.26 -7.21
C ILE A 209 -14.35 -5.27 -8.37
N GLY A 210 -14.89 -4.07 -8.14
CA GLY A 210 -15.02 -3.04 -9.17
C GLY A 210 -13.67 -2.52 -9.70
N TYR A 211 -12.61 -2.59 -8.91
CA TYR A 211 -11.26 -2.19 -9.30
C TYR A 211 -10.47 -3.28 -10.04
N ALA A 212 -10.81 -4.56 -9.84
CA ALA A 212 -10.14 -5.72 -10.43
C ALA A 212 -10.48 -5.91 -11.93
#